data_AF-A0A847XB04-F1
#
_entry.id   AF-A0A847XB04-F1
#
_cell.length_a   1.000
_cell.length_b   1.000
_cell.length_c   1.000
_cell.angle_alpha   90.00
_cell.angle_beta   90.00
_cell.angle_gamma   90.00
#
_symmetry.space_group_name_H-M   'P 1'
#
loop_
_entity.id
_entity.type
_entity.pdbx_description
1 polymer ?
#
loop_
_entity_poly.entity_id
_entity_poly.type
_entity_poly.pdbx_seq_one_letter_code
_entity_poly.pdbx_strand_id
1 'polypeptide(L)' 'MAIMPNVVTHGLMALDVYNQLDESRVKSAIKKFPKAFLLGSNGPDILFYYNVFPWQNQKQNQK' A
#
# COMPACT_ATOMS: atom_id res chain seq x y z
N MET A 1 3.68 -20.87 1.80
CA MET A 1 3.40 -19.54 2.34
C MET A 1 3.24 -18.60 1.16
N ALA A 2 2.03 -18.13 0.85
CA ALA A 2 1.85 -17.21 -0.26
C ALA A 2 2.62 -15.92 0.07
N ILE A 3 3.61 -15.55 -0.74
CA ILE A 3 4.29 -14.27 -0.61
C ILE A 3 3.23 -13.21 -0.92
N MET A 4 2.76 -12.51 0.11
CA MET A 4 1.80 -11.45 -0.07
C MET A 4 2.48 -10.34 -0.88
N PRO A 5 1.86 -9.86 -1.96
CA PRO A 5 2.45 -8.82 -2.79
C PRO A 5 2.80 -7.58 -1.97
N ASN A 6 3.94 -6.94 -2.24
CA ASN A 6 4.38 -5.77 -1.47
C ASN A 6 3.28 -4.68 -1.41
N VAL A 7 2.74 -4.30 -2.57
CA VAL A 7 1.65 -3.32 -2.70
C VAL A 7 0.38 -3.70 -1.93
N VAL A 8 0.04 -4.99 -1.91
CA VAL A 8 -1.15 -5.50 -1.22
C VAL A 8 -0.95 -5.45 0.29
N THR A 9 0.25 -5.81 0.76
CA THR A 9 0.60 -5.80 2.17
C THR A 9 0.55 -4.38 2.74
N HIS A 10 1.12 -3.40 2.02
CA HIS A 10 1.03 -1.98 2.38
C HIS A 10 -0.41 -1.48 2.41
N GLY A 11 -1.23 -1.84 1.42
CA GLY A 11 -2.64 -1.46 1.37
C GLY A 11 -3.47 -2.01 2.54
N LEU A 12 -3.23 -3.28 2.92
CA LEU A 12 -3.90 -3.90 4.07
C LEU A 12 -3.49 -3.24 5.39
N MET A 13 -2.19 -2.98 5.58
CA MET A 13 -1.70 -2.26 6.75
C MET A 13 -2.29 -0.84 6.85
N ALA A 14 -2.40 -0.13 5.73
CA ALA A 14 -3.03 1.20 5.68
C ALA A 14 -4.51 1.15 6.07
N LEU A 15 -5.23 0.10 5.65
CA LEU A 15 -6.63 -0.12 6.03
C LEU A 15 -6.77 -0.40 7.52
N ASP A 16 -5.91 -1.25 8.09
CA ASP A 16 -5.91 -1.55 9.52
C ASP A 16 -5.65 -0.30 10.37
N VAL A 17 -4.71 0.55 9.94
CA VAL A 17 -4.45 1.85 10.59
C VAL A 17 -5.67 2.75 10.47
N TYR A 18 -6.30 2.85 9.29
CA TYR A 18 -7.49 3.66 9.10
C TYR A 18 -8.64 3.25 10.03
N ASN A 19 -8.83 1.94 10.22
CA ASN A 19 -9.88 1.40 11.09
C ASN A 19 -9.63 1.68 12.58
N GLN A 20 -8.37 1.83 12.99
CA GLN A 20 -7.98 2.15 14.36
C GLN A 20 -7.98 3.65 14.67
N LEU A 21 -8.09 4.52 13.65
CA LEU A 21 -8.13 5.96 13.86
C LEU A 21 -9.47 6.40 14.47
N ASP A 22 -9.37 7.25 15.50
CA ASP A 22 -10.51 8.00 16.01
C ASP A 22 -11.07 8.95 14.94
N GLU A 23 -12.35 9.28 15.08
CA GLU A 23 -12.99 10.30 14.24
C GLU A 23 -12.24 11.63 14.39
N SER A 24 -11.62 12.04 13.30
CA SER A 24 -10.69 13.15 13.29
C SER A 24 -10.65 13.81 11.91
N ARG A 25 -10.05 14.99 11.84
CA ARG A 25 -9.78 15.68 10.57
C ARG A 25 -8.95 14.81 9.62
N VAL A 26 -8.03 14.00 10.16
CA VAL A 26 -7.20 13.08 9.37
C VAL A 26 -8.04 11.95 8.77
N LYS A 27 -8.83 11.25 9.60
CA LYS A 27 -9.73 10.17 9.12
C LYS A 27 -10.73 10.68 8.07
N SER A 28 -11.25 11.90 8.26
CA SER A 28 -12.12 12.57 7.30
C SER A 28 -11.41 12.89 5.98
N ALA A 29 -10.15 13.36 6.04
CA ALA A 29 -9.35 13.62 4.84
C ALA A 29 -9.05 12.34 4.07
N ILE A 30 -8.71 11.25 4.77
CA ILE A 30 -8.49 9.92 4.17
C ILE A 30 -9.77 9.44 3.47
N LYS A 31 -10.92 9.55 4.14
CA LYS A 31 -12.23 9.18 3.56
C LYS A 31 -12.57 10.00 2.30
N LYS A 32 -12.19 11.28 2.27
CA LYS A 32 -12.39 12.16 1.11
C LYS A 32 -11.44 11.84 -0.05
N PHE A 33 -10.22 11.37 0.24
CA PHE A 33 -9.17 11.11 -0.75
C PHE A 33 -8.51 9.72 -0.60
N PRO A 34 -9.27 8.62 -0.74
CA PRO A 34 -8.76 7.27 -0.44
C PRO A 34 -7.62 6.83 -1.36
N LYS A 35 -7.62 7.30 -2.62
CA LYS A 35 -6.53 7.00 -3.58
C LYS A 35 -5.21 7.65 -3.21
N ALA A 36 -5.25 8.89 -2.69
CA ALA A 36 -4.05 9.59 -2.26
C ALA A 36 -3.46 8.94 -1.00
N PHE A 37 -4.33 8.52 -0.08
CA PHE A 37 -3.92 7.75 1.09
C PHE A 37 -3.29 6.40 0.70
N LEU A 38 -3.93 5.64 -0.20
CA LEU A 38 -3.39 4.37 -0.68
C LEU A 38 -2.04 4.57 -1.39
N LEU A 39 -1.94 5.56 -2.28
CA LEU A 39 -0.69 5.88 -2.97
C LEU A 39 0.43 6.23 -1.97
N GLY A 40 0.15 7.07 -0.98
CA GLY A 40 1.11 7.44 0.06
C GLY A 40 1.53 6.28 0.95
N SER A 41 0.58 5.40 1.30
CA SER A 41 0.85 4.23 2.15
C SER A 41 1.73 3.16 1.49
N ASN A 42 1.73 3.09 0.17
CA ASN A 42 2.64 2.25 -0.60
C ASN A 42 4.06 2.84 -0.71
N GLY A 43 4.24 4.09 -0.27
CA GLY A 43 5.53 4.76 -0.27
C GLY A 43 6.16 4.86 -1.67
N PRO A 44 7.50 4.92 -1.74
CA PRO A 44 8.22 5.02 -3.00
C PRO A 44 8.27 3.67 -3.75
N ASP A 45 7.89 2.55 -3.12
CA ASP A 45 8.09 1.20 -3.66
C ASP A 45 7.46 1.02 -5.04
N ILE A 46 6.25 1.55 -5.25
CA ILE A 46 5.57 1.54 -6.56
C ILE A 46 6.38 2.21 -7.68
N LEU A 47 7.23 3.18 -7.34
CA LEU A 47 7.99 3.98 -8.29
C LEU A 47 9.37 3.40 -8.60
N PHE A 48 9.97 2.66 -7.66
CA PHE A 48 11.36 2.21 -7.77
C PHE A 48 11.54 0.68 -7.80
N TYR A 49 10.50 -0.10 -7.52
CA TYR A 49 10.55 -1.55 -7.73
C TYR A 49 10.22 -1.89 -9.19
N TYR A 50 11.19 -2.50 -9.86
CA TYR A 50 10.92 -3.25 -11.08
C TYR A 50 9.93 -4.38 -10.75
N ASN A 51 8.94 -4.66 -11.62
CA ASN A 51 7.92 -5.69 -11.38
C ASN A 51 7.15 -5.56 -10.03
N VAL A 52 6.74 -4.35 -9.63
CA VAL A 52 6.08 -4.06 -8.34
C VAL A 52 4.79 -4.86 -8.09
N PHE A 53 4.09 -5.27 -9.15
CA PHE A 53 2.87 -6.05 -9.03
C PHE A 53 3.17 -7.54 -8.97
N PRO A 54 2.44 -8.30 -8.13
CA PRO A 54 2.76 -9.70 -7.85
C PRO A 54 2.58 -10.63 -9.05
N TRP A 55 1.74 -10.26 -10.01
CA TRP A 55 1.55 -11.02 -11.24
C TRP A 55 2.69 -10.82 -12.24
N GLN A 56 3.64 -9.93 -11.96
CA GLN A 56 4.84 -9.73 -12.76
C GLN A 56 5.97 -10.68 -12.34
N ASN A 57 7.01 -10.82 -13.16
CA ASN A 57 8.09 -11.78 -12.94
C ASN A 57 9.03 -11.34 -11.79
N GLN A 58 8.74 -11.81 -10.59
CA GLN A 58 9.49 -11.46 -9.38
C GLN A 58 10.94 -11.95 -9.35
N LYS A 59 11.33 -12.92 -10.20
CA LYS A 59 12.72 -13.42 -10.27
C LYS A 59 13.71 -12.36 -10.74
N GLN A 60 13.23 -11.34 -11.48
CA GLN A 60 14.07 -10.25 -11.96
C GLN A 60 14.41 -9.22 -10.86
N ASN A 61 13.76 -9.32 -9.70
CA ASN A 61 13.98 -8.45 -8.54
C ASN A 61 14.96 -9.03 -7.53
N GLN A 62 15.39 -10.29 -7.73
CA GLN A 62 16.37 -10.96 -6.89
C GLN A 62 17.76 -10.58 -7.41
N LYS A 63 18.39 -9.58 -6.77
CA LYS A 63 19.84 -9.36 -6.84
C LYS A 63 20.49 -9.84 -5.56
#